data_AF-A0A967WEL8-F1
#
_entry.id   AF-A0A967WEL8-F1
#
_cell.length_a   1.000
_cell.length_b   1.000
_cell.length_c   1.000
_cell.angle_alpha   90.00
_cell.angle_beta   90.00
_cell.angle_gamma   90.00
#
_symmetry.space_group_name_H-M   'P 1'
#
loop_
_entity.id
_entity.type
_entity.pdbx_description
1 polymer ?
#
loop_
_entity_poly.entity_id
_entity_poly.type
_entity_poly.pdbx_seq_one_letter_code
_entity_poly.pdbx_strand_id
1 'polypeptide(L)'
;IAILASTVTTVIVFMPIGLVGGIVGEFFLPFGITVAYALGASFLVAVTIVPVLAFMFIRKEHLPEEKETTMQRWYTPALEWALRHRAIVLAIAAVLFVGSMFLLSQQPQAMLPD
;
A
#
# COMPACT_ATOMS: atom_id res chain seq x y z
N ILE A 1 1.74 5.33 16.18
CA ILE A 1 0.30 5.18 15.85
C ILE A 1 0.09 4.94 14.35
N ALA A 2 0.74 5.72 13.45
CA ALA A 2 0.59 5.56 11.99
C ALA A 2 0.81 4.11 11.47
N ILE A 3 1.89 3.43 11.91
CA ILE A 3 2.18 2.05 11.50
C ILE A 3 1.09 1.08 11.96
N LEU A 4 0.66 1.19 13.22
CA LEU A 4 -0.39 0.34 13.78
C LEU A 4 -1.71 0.53 13.02
N ALA A 5 -2.11 1.77 12.74
CA ALA A 5 -3.30 2.08 11.96
C ALA A 5 -3.23 1.45 10.54
N SER A 6 -2.10 1.59 9.85
CA SER A 6 -1.90 1.00 8.52
C SER A 6 -2.00 -0.53 8.54
N THR A 7 -1.36 -1.20 9.51
CA THR A 7 -1.43 -2.67 9.61
C THR A 7 -2.85 -3.14 9.90
N VAL A 8 -3.57 -2.46 10.81
CA VAL A 8 -4.96 -2.80 11.16
C VAL A 8 -5.90 -2.61 9.97
N THR A 9 -5.78 -1.53 9.21
CA THR A 9 -6.58 -1.34 7.99
C THR A 9 -6.36 -2.47 7.00
N THR A 10 -5.11 -2.91 6.78
CA THR A 10 -4.82 -4.06 5.91
C THR A 10 -5.50 -5.33 6.40
N VAL A 11 -5.46 -5.62 7.70
CA VAL A 11 -6.16 -6.79 8.28
C VAL A 11 -7.68 -6.70 8.07
N ILE A 12 -8.27 -5.51 8.25
CA ILE A 12 -9.72 -5.28 8.04
C ILE A 12 -10.12 -5.49 6.58
N VAL A 13 -9.26 -5.14 5.60
CA VAL A 13 -9.54 -5.38 4.17
C VAL A 13 -9.64 -6.87 3.85
N PHE A 14 -8.97 -7.75 4.61
CA PHE A 14 -9.05 -9.21 4.43
C PHE A 14 -10.15 -9.88 5.27
N MET A 15 -10.69 -9.20 6.28
CA MET A 15 -11.83 -9.67 7.09
C MET A 15 -13.05 -10.17 6.27
N PRO A 16 -13.50 -9.52 5.17
CA PRO A 16 -14.65 -10.00 4.41
C PRO A 16 -14.48 -11.41 3.87
N ILE A 17 -13.25 -11.88 3.62
CA ILE A 17 -12.98 -13.23 3.10
C ILE A 17 -13.45 -14.30 4.09
N GLY A 18 -13.30 -14.07 5.39
CA GLY A 18 -13.79 -15.00 6.42
C GLY A 18 -15.30 -15.03 6.56
N LEU A 19 -16.00 -14.04 5.98
CA LEU A 19 -17.46 -13.94 5.96
C LEU A 19 -18.06 -14.49 4.65
N VAL A 20 -17.24 -14.78 3.63
CA VAL A 20 -17.69 -15.42 2.40
C VAL A 20 -17.96 -16.90 2.69
N GLY A 21 -19.23 -17.30 2.61
CA GLY A 21 -19.64 -18.71 2.72
C GLY A 21 -19.48 -19.47 1.41
N GLY A 22 -19.45 -20.80 1.50
CA GLY A 22 -19.36 -21.72 0.35
C GLY A 22 -17.93 -22.18 0.03
N ILE A 23 -17.77 -22.88 -1.09
CA ILE A 23 -16.50 -23.47 -1.55
C ILE A 23 -15.39 -22.41 -1.64
N VAL A 24 -15.73 -21.21 -2.15
CA VAL A 24 -14.80 -20.07 -2.23
C VAL A 24 -14.34 -19.63 -0.84
N GLY A 25 -15.20 -19.66 0.18
CA GLY A 25 -14.81 -19.38 1.56
C GLY A 25 -13.77 -20.37 2.09
N GLU A 26 -14.00 -21.67 1.92
CA GLU A 26 -13.10 -22.72 2.42
C GLU A 26 -11.71 -22.68 1.77
N PHE A 27 -11.62 -22.33 0.49
CA PHE A 27 -10.32 -22.19 -0.19
C PHE A 27 -9.56 -20.93 0.23
N PHE A 28 -10.24 -19.81 0.50
CA PHE A 28 -9.58 -18.53 0.81
C PHE A 28 -9.40 -18.27 2.31
N LEU A 29 -10.13 -18.98 3.19
CA LEU A 29 -9.95 -18.96 4.64
C LEU A 29 -8.50 -19.22 5.09
N PRO A 30 -7.81 -20.29 4.64
CA PRO A 30 -6.42 -20.52 5.04
C PRO A 30 -5.49 -19.37 4.60
N PHE A 31 -5.72 -18.78 3.43
CA PHE A 31 -4.95 -17.63 2.96
C PHE A 31 -5.15 -16.39 3.84
N GLY A 32 -6.41 -16.06 4.17
CA GLY A 32 -6.73 -14.91 5.01
C GLY A 32 -6.10 -15.01 6.41
N ILE A 33 -6.17 -16.20 7.02
CA ILE A 33 -5.58 -16.48 8.33
C ILE A 33 -4.04 -16.36 8.27
N THR A 34 -3.40 -16.90 7.24
CA THR A 34 -1.94 -16.77 7.05
C THR A 34 -1.51 -15.31 6.92
N VAL A 35 -2.22 -14.51 6.12
CA VAL A 35 -1.91 -13.08 5.94
C VAL A 35 -2.09 -12.31 7.24
N ALA A 36 -3.17 -12.56 7.98
CA ALA A 36 -3.41 -11.92 9.27
C ALA A 36 -2.29 -12.21 10.28
N TYR A 37 -1.88 -13.48 10.42
CA TYR A 37 -0.75 -13.84 11.29
C TYR A 37 0.59 -13.26 10.80
N ALA A 38 0.85 -13.27 9.49
CA ALA A 38 2.06 -12.71 8.91
C ALA A 38 2.18 -11.19 9.17
N LEU A 39 1.08 -10.45 9.00
CA LEU A 39 1.04 -9.01 9.28
C LEU A 39 1.18 -8.70 10.78
N GLY A 40 0.56 -9.51 11.64
CA GLY A 40 0.73 -9.41 13.09
C GLY A 40 2.17 -9.64 13.54
N ALA A 41 2.81 -10.70 13.02
CA ALA A 41 4.21 -10.99 13.27
C ALA A 41 5.15 -9.90 12.71
N SER A 42 4.89 -9.42 11.49
CA SER A 42 5.64 -8.33 10.86
C SER A 42 5.57 -7.04 11.69
N PHE A 43 4.41 -6.72 12.28
CA PHE A 43 4.28 -5.58 13.18
C PHE A 43 5.17 -5.70 14.42
N LEU A 44 5.20 -6.88 15.06
CA LEU A 44 6.09 -7.13 16.21
C LEU A 44 7.56 -7.00 15.82
N VAL A 45 7.94 -7.57 14.67
CA VAL A 45 9.30 -7.48 14.10
C VAL A 45 9.67 -6.03 13.78
N ALA A 46 8.75 -5.25 13.21
CA ALA A 46 8.96 -3.85 12.88
C ALA A 46 9.20 -3.00 14.14
N VAL A 47 8.52 -3.30 15.24
CA VAL A 47 8.71 -2.56 16.51
C VAL A 47 9.95 -3.05 17.27
N THR A 48 10.36 -4.31 17.12
CA THR A 48 11.43 -4.91 17.93
C THR A 48 12.76 -5.02 17.18
N ILE A 49 12.76 -5.66 16.01
CA ILE A 49 13.97 -5.97 15.26
C ILE A 49 14.49 -4.76 14.51
N VAL A 50 13.62 -3.94 13.92
CA VAL A 50 14.05 -2.74 13.18
C VAL A 50 14.86 -1.77 14.06
N PRO A 51 14.45 -1.40 15.30
CA PRO A 51 15.30 -0.55 16.12
C PRO A 51 16.61 -1.24 16.51
N VAL A 52 16.60 -2.54 16.84
CA VAL A 52 17.82 -3.30 17.16
C VAL A 52 18.81 -3.30 15.99
N LEU A 53 18.33 -3.57 14.77
CA LEU A 53 19.14 -3.52 13.56
C LEU A 53 19.62 -2.10 13.27
N ALA A 54 18.78 -1.09 13.47
CA ALA A 54 19.17 0.31 13.33
C ALA A 54 20.32 0.65 14.29
N PHE A 55 20.24 0.26 15.56
CA PHE A 55 21.34 0.46 16.52
C PHE A 55 22.62 -0.29 16.14
N MET A 56 22.50 -1.48 15.53
CA MET A 56 23.67 -2.29 15.17
C MET A 56 24.35 -1.82 13.87
N PHE A 57 23.57 -1.40 12.87
CA PHE A 57 24.07 -1.04 11.54
C PHE A 57 24.30 0.47 11.36
N ILE A 58 23.54 1.35 12.02
CA ILE A 58 23.73 2.80 11.94
C ILE A 58 24.88 3.20 12.87
N ARG A 59 26.10 3.20 12.34
CA ARG A 59 27.25 3.86 12.98
C ARG A 59 27.09 5.38 12.86
N LYS A 60 27.29 6.08 13.98
CA LYS A 60 27.17 7.55 14.15
C LYS A 60 27.91 8.41 13.10
N GLU A 61 28.88 7.84 12.38
CA GLU A 61 29.72 8.54 11.39
C GLU A 61 29.10 8.67 9.99
N HIS A 62 27.97 8.01 9.72
CA HIS A 62 27.25 8.12 8.44
C HIS A 62 25.83 8.62 8.64
N LEU A 63 25.64 9.65 9.46
CA LEU A 63 24.47 10.51 9.29
C LEU A 63 24.62 11.14 7.91
N PRO A 64 23.79 10.79 6.91
CA PRO A 64 23.86 11.45 5.63
C PRO A 64 23.64 12.93 5.94
N GLU A 65 24.65 13.77 5.69
CA GLU A 65 24.37 15.18 5.45
C GLU A 65 23.21 15.19 4.46
N GLU A 66 22.20 16.02 4.74
CA GLU A 66 21.01 16.24 3.94
C GLU A 66 21.41 16.85 2.59
N LYS A 67 22.20 16.12 1.81
CA LYS A 67 22.54 16.41 0.44
C LYS A 67 21.26 16.14 -0.31
N GLU A 68 20.61 17.22 -0.70
CA GLU A 68 19.50 17.21 -1.64
C GLU A 68 19.81 16.21 -2.74
N THR A 69 19.17 15.04 -2.63
CA THR A 69 19.42 13.96 -3.56
C THR A 69 18.96 14.46 -4.92
N THR A 70 19.66 14.15 -6.00
CA THR A 70 19.29 14.60 -7.35
C THR A 70 17.82 14.28 -7.69
N MET A 71 17.27 13.23 -7.07
CA MET A 71 15.86 12.84 -7.08
C MET A 71 14.91 13.89 -6.44
N GLN A 72 15.31 14.46 -5.30
CA GLN A 72 14.56 15.50 -4.57
C GLN A 72 14.39 16.75 -5.43
N ARG A 73 15.41 17.14 -6.20
CA ARG A 73 15.37 18.29 -7.13
C ARG A 73 14.37 18.15 -8.28
N TRP A 74 14.00 16.94 -8.67
CA TRP A 74 12.94 16.71 -9.66
C TRP A 74 11.58 16.51 -8.99
N TYR A 75 11.57 15.98 -7.76
CA TYR A 75 10.34 15.74 -7.00
C TYR A 75 9.73 17.04 -6.46
N THR A 76 10.53 17.96 -5.91
CA THR A 76 10.04 19.25 -5.38
C THR A 76 9.34 20.12 -6.43
N PRO A 77 9.87 20.36 -7.64
CA PRO A 77 9.16 21.17 -8.64
C PRO A 77 7.91 20.47 -9.18
N ALA A 78 7.93 19.14 -9.31
CA ALA A 78 6.75 18.38 -9.71
C ALA A 78 5.65 18.45 -8.63
N LEU A 79 6.03 18.37 -7.36
CA LEU A 79 5.13 18.49 -6.22
C LEU A 79 4.54 19.89 -6.09
N GLU A 80 5.37 20.93 -6.22
CA GLU A 80 4.92 22.33 -6.23
C GLU A 80 3.98 22.63 -7.41
N TRP A 81 4.27 22.07 -8.59
CA TRP A 81 3.41 22.21 -9.75
C TRP A 81 2.06 21.50 -9.55
N ALA A 82 2.09 20.29 -8.98
CA ALA A 82 0.88 19.53 -8.65
C ALA A 82 0.02 20.24 -7.60
N LEU A 83 0.63 20.84 -6.58
CA LEU A 83 -0.05 21.65 -5.56
C LEU A 83 -0.63 22.95 -6.14
N ARG A 84 0.11 23.65 -7.02
CA ARG A 84 -0.34 24.89 -7.67
C ARG A 84 -1.50 24.65 -8.63
N HIS A 85 -1.54 23.50 -9.30
CA HIS A 85 -2.58 23.12 -10.26
C HIS A 85 -3.49 22.00 -9.74
N ARG A 86 -3.89 22.06 -8.45
CA ARG A 86 -4.76 21.06 -7.81
C ARG A 86 -6.01 20.68 -8.63
N ALA A 87 -6.60 21.64 -9.35
CA ALA A 87 -7.78 21.40 -10.20
C ALA A 87 -7.45 20.53 -11.42
N ILE A 88 -6.28 20.72 -12.03
CA ILE A 88 -5.81 19.90 -13.17
C ILE A 88 -5.48 18.49 -12.68
N VAL A 89 -4.80 18.35 -11.54
CA VAL A 89 -4.48 17.04 -10.94
C VAL A 89 -5.76 16.28 -10.59
N LEU A 90 -6.75 16.94 -9.99
CA LEU A 90 -8.06 16.34 -9.71
C LEU A 90 -8.81 15.97 -10.98
N ALA A 91 -8.77 16.81 -12.02
CA ALA A 91 -9.40 16.51 -13.31
C ALA A 91 -8.74 15.29 -13.99
N ILE A 92 -7.41 15.21 -13.99
CA ILE A 92 -6.68 14.04 -14.52
C ILE A 92 -7.03 12.78 -13.72
N ALA A 93 -7.06 12.85 -12.40
CA ALA A 93 -7.45 11.73 -11.55
C ALA A 93 -8.89 11.28 -11.83
N ALA A 94 -9.83 12.23 -12.01
CA ALA A 94 -11.21 11.94 -12.35
C ALA A 94 -11.34 11.31 -13.76
N VAL A 95 -10.61 11.82 -14.74
CA VAL A 95 -10.58 11.27 -16.11
C VAL A 95 -9.98 9.86 -16.11
N LEU A 96 -8.90 9.62 -15.36
CA LEU A 96 -8.32 8.29 -15.23
C LEU A 96 -9.26 7.33 -14.49
N PHE A 97 -9.98 7.79 -13.48
CA PHE A 97 -10.95 6.99 -12.74
C PHE A 97 -12.14 6.60 -13.63
N VAL A 98 -12.75 7.57 -14.33
CA VAL A 98 -13.85 7.33 -15.26
C VAL A 98 -13.38 6.51 -16.46
N GLY A 99 -12.19 6.78 -16.98
CA GLY A 99 -11.55 6.01 -18.05
C GLY A 99 -11.33 4.55 -17.63
N SER A 100 -10.83 4.32 -16.42
CA SER A 100 -10.68 2.97 -15.86
C SER A 100 -12.03 2.27 -15.70
N MET A 101 -13.06 2.95 -15.17
CA MET A 101 -14.41 2.40 -15.07
C MET A 101 -15.00 2.07 -16.45
N PHE A 102 -14.76 2.91 -17.46
CA PHE A 102 -15.24 2.69 -18.82
C PHE A 102 -14.52 1.51 -19.48
N LEU A 103 -13.22 1.35 -19.26
CA LEU A 103 -12.45 0.19 -19.72
C LEU A 103 -12.88 -1.10 -19.02
N LEU A 104 -13.15 -1.07 -17.72
CA LEU A 104 -13.72 -2.21 -16.98
C LEU A 104 -15.13 -2.56 -17.48
N SER A 105 -15.94 -1.56 -17.86
CA SER A 105 -17.26 -1.79 -18.44
C SER A 105 -17.22 -2.34 -19.87
N GLN A 106 -16.10 -2.16 -20.59
CA GLN A 106 -15.92 -2.68 -21.94
C GLN A 106 -15.18 -4.02 -22.00
N GLN A 107 -14.62 -4.49 -20.88
CA GLN A 107 -14.20 -5.88 -20.76
C GLN A 107 -15.47 -6.73 -20.66
N PRO A 108 -15.77 -7.60 -21.66
CA PRO A 108 -16.79 -8.62 -21.49
C PRO A 108 -16.37 -9.43 -20.28
N GLN A 109 -17.25 -9.57 -19.29
CA GLN A 109 -16.98 -10.47 -18.17
C GLN A 109 -16.86 -11.88 -18.75
N ALA A 110 -15.62 -12.32 -18.99
CA ALA A 110 -15.28 -13.70 -19.29
C ALA A 110 -15.57 -14.51 -18.03
N MET A 111 -16.86 -14.79 -17.81
CA MET A 111 -17.34 -15.76 -16.85
C MET A 111 -16.96 -17.13 -17.42
N LEU A 112 -15.79 -17.64 -17.03
CA LEU A 112 -15.22 -18.97 -17.30
C LEU A 112 -14.68 -19.21 -18.73
N PRO A 113 -13.39 -19.54 -18.92
CA PRO A 113 -13.03 -20.51 -19.95
C PRO A 113 -13.51 -21.89 -19.47
N ASP A 114 -14.29 -22.59 -20.30
CA ASP A 114 -14.62 -24.01 -20.08
C ASP A 114 -13.36 -24.87 -19.87
#